data_AF-A0A5P8W5F5-F1
#
_entry.id   AF-A0A5P8W5F5-F1
#
_cell.length_a   1.000
_cell.length_b   1.000
_cell.length_c   1.000
_cell.angle_alpha   90.00
_cell.angle_beta   90.00
_cell.angle_gamma   90.00
#
_symmetry.space_group_name_H-M   'P 1'
#
loop_
_entity.id
_entity.type
_entity.pdbx_description
1 polymer ?
#
loop_
_entity_poly.entity_id
_entity_poly.type
_entity_poly.pdbx_seq_one_letter_code
_entity_poly.pdbx_strand_id
1 'polypeptide(L)'
;MSDKALQKKVLDLIETIVVYKLPRISRQELIKMFGLGDFDIKTTRLYEELKQETTLEVVMSQLRRRLGNLSQQLQDRISQLSIKQLENLAEALLDFSTEGDLVAWLQDNLTQA
;
A
#
# COMPACT_ATOMS: atom_id res chain seq x y z
N MET A 1 16.69 -34.96 -16.10
CA MET A 1 17.23 -33.99 -15.11
C MET A 1 16.28 -34.00 -13.93
N SER A 2 16.75 -34.21 -12.71
CA SER A 2 15.88 -34.26 -11.53
C SER A 2 15.25 -32.89 -11.26
N ASP A 3 13.96 -32.86 -11.01
CA ASP A 3 13.18 -31.64 -10.71
C ASP A 3 13.84 -30.76 -9.63
N LYS A 4 14.47 -31.39 -8.63
CA LYS A 4 15.25 -30.75 -7.56
C LYS A 4 16.45 -29.92 -8.05
N ALA A 5 17.11 -30.33 -9.13
CA ALA A 5 18.23 -29.60 -9.71
C ALA A 5 17.75 -28.39 -10.53
N LEU A 6 16.55 -28.47 -11.11
CA LEU A 6 15.91 -27.35 -11.79
C LEU A 6 15.41 -26.32 -10.77
N GLN A 7 14.73 -26.77 -9.72
CA GLN A 7 14.27 -25.92 -8.61
C GLN A 7 15.43 -25.13 -7.98
N LYS A 8 16.59 -25.78 -7.76
CA LYS A 8 17.77 -25.11 -7.22
C LYS A 8 18.30 -24.02 -8.16
N LYS A 9 18.37 -24.30 -9.47
CA LYS A 9 18.80 -23.30 -10.47
C LYS A 9 17.84 -22.12 -10.58
N VAL A 10 16.53 -22.38 -10.47
CA VAL A 10 15.50 -21.33 -10.47
C VAL A 10 15.64 -20.46 -9.21
N LEU A 11 15.88 -21.07 -8.05
CA LEU A 11 16.07 -20.35 -6.78
C LEU A 11 17.32 -19.45 -6.82
N ASP A 12 18.47 -20.00 -7.25
CA ASP A 12 19.73 -19.24 -7.36
C ASP A 12 19.59 -18.03 -8.31
N LEU A 13 18.81 -18.19 -9.39
CA LEU A 13 18.51 -17.12 -10.34
C LEU A 13 17.62 -16.03 -9.72
N ILE A 14 16.56 -16.41 -8.99
CA ILE A 14 15.67 -15.47 -8.30
C ILE A 14 16.48 -14.66 -7.27
N GLU A 15 17.31 -15.32 -6.47
CA GLU A 15 18.14 -14.67 -5.46
C GLU A 15 19.10 -13.63 -6.08
N THR A 16 19.75 -14.00 -7.19
CA THR A 16 20.61 -13.09 -7.94
C THR A 16 19.83 -11.88 -8.49
N ILE A 17 18.62 -12.09 -9.02
CA ILE A 17 17.79 -11.01 -9.54
C ILE A 17 17.33 -10.06 -8.43
N VAL A 18 16.90 -10.60 -7.29
CA VAL A 18 16.40 -9.82 -6.14
C VAL A 18 17.49 -8.95 -5.52
N VAL A 19 18.71 -9.46 -5.36
CA VAL A 19 19.81 -8.73 -4.73
C VAL A 19 20.46 -7.70 -5.66
N TYR A 20 20.60 -8.02 -6.95
CA TYR A 20 21.46 -7.21 -7.85
C TYR A 20 20.70 -6.39 -8.88
N LYS A 21 19.58 -6.88 -9.39
CA LYS A 21 18.91 -6.30 -10.55
C LYS A 21 17.66 -5.50 -10.15
N LEU A 22 16.83 -6.02 -9.25
CA LEU A 22 15.62 -5.32 -8.80
C LEU A 22 15.87 -3.97 -8.10
N PRO A 23 16.93 -3.77 -7.29
CA PRO A 23 17.14 -2.48 -6.62
C PRO A 23 17.56 -1.34 -7.57
N ARG A 24 17.95 -1.66 -8.81
CA ARG A 24 18.61 -0.72 -9.74
C ARG A 24 17.87 -0.54 -11.06
N ILE A 25 16.80 -1.30 -11.30
CA ILE A 25 16.06 -1.31 -12.56
C ILE A 25 14.64 -0.79 -12.29
N SER A 26 14.16 0.09 -13.15
CA SER A 26 12.80 0.62 -13.04
C SER A 26 11.76 -0.44 -13.40
N ARG A 27 10.54 -0.26 -12.90
CA ARG A 27 9.38 -1.12 -13.25
C ARG A 27 9.21 -1.28 -14.77
N GLN A 28 9.40 -0.19 -15.53
CA GLN A 28 9.23 -0.21 -16.99
C GLN A 28 10.30 -1.07 -17.68
N GLU A 29 11.54 -1.02 -17.19
CA GLU A 29 12.63 -1.84 -17.71
C GLU A 29 12.42 -3.32 -17.35
N LEU A 30 11.90 -3.64 -16.16
CA LEU A 30 11.55 -5.02 -15.81
C LEU A 30 10.49 -5.61 -16.74
N ILE A 31 9.43 -4.87 -17.04
CA ILE A 31 8.37 -5.33 -17.97
C ILE A 31 8.95 -5.64 -19.36
N LYS A 32 9.83 -4.75 -19.85
CA LYS A 32 10.51 -4.94 -21.14
C LYS A 32 11.49 -6.13 -21.13
N MET A 33 12.25 -6.31 -20.06
CA MET A 33 13.27 -7.36 -19.95
C MET A 33 12.68 -8.77 -19.80
N PHE A 34 11.54 -8.90 -19.12
CA PHE A 34 10.93 -10.20 -18.84
C PHE A 34 9.78 -10.57 -19.79
N GLY A 35 9.51 -9.77 -20.83
CA GLY A 35 8.41 -10.03 -21.77
C GLY A 35 7.04 -10.07 -21.08
N LEU A 36 6.94 -9.40 -19.93
CA LEU A 36 5.79 -9.40 -19.02
C LEU A 36 4.65 -8.48 -19.51
N GLY A 37 4.45 -8.40 -20.83
CA GLY A 37 3.51 -7.46 -21.46
C GLY A 37 2.08 -7.54 -20.91
N ASP A 38 1.68 -8.73 -20.43
CA ASP A 38 0.36 -9.01 -19.86
C ASP A 38 0.37 -9.12 -18.32
N PHE A 39 1.54 -9.03 -17.67
CA PHE A 39 1.63 -9.11 -16.20
C PHE A 39 1.31 -7.75 -15.59
N ASP A 40 0.10 -7.61 -15.10
CA ASP A 40 -0.27 -6.42 -14.33
C ASP A 40 0.24 -6.53 -12.90
N ILE A 41 1.37 -5.86 -12.61
CA ILE A 41 1.90 -5.79 -11.25
C ILE A 41 0.89 -5.19 -10.25
N LYS A 42 -0.13 -4.45 -10.72
CA LYS A 42 -1.20 -3.92 -9.86
C LYS A 42 -2.07 -5.01 -9.25
N THR A 43 -2.11 -6.21 -9.84
CA THR A 43 -2.82 -7.36 -9.27
C THR A 43 -1.95 -8.14 -8.29
N THR A 44 -0.72 -7.70 -8.02
CA THR A 44 0.14 -8.33 -7.02
C THR A 44 -0.17 -7.81 -5.64
N ARG A 45 -0.16 -8.72 -4.66
CA ARG A 45 -0.32 -8.39 -3.24
C ARG A 45 0.68 -7.32 -2.77
N LEU A 46 1.92 -7.38 -3.26
CA LEU A 46 2.94 -6.38 -2.97
C LEU A 46 2.50 -4.96 -3.37
N TYR A 47 1.88 -4.82 -4.55
CA TYR A 47 1.41 -3.50 -5.00
C TYR A 47 0.24 -3.00 -4.14
N GLU A 48 -0.67 -3.88 -3.74
CA GLU A 48 -1.77 -3.53 -2.84
C GLU A 48 -1.24 -3.07 -1.48
N GLU A 49 -0.31 -3.80 -0.87
CA GLU A 49 0.33 -3.46 0.41
C GLU A 49 1.04 -2.10 0.33
N LEU A 50 1.86 -1.87 -0.70
CA LEU A 50 2.53 -0.59 -0.93
C LEU A 50 1.53 0.56 -1.13
N LYS A 51 0.45 0.32 -1.87
CA LYS A 51 -0.61 1.33 -2.06
C LYS A 51 -1.29 1.65 -0.74
N GLN A 52 -1.54 0.66 0.12
CA GLN A 52 -2.14 0.90 1.44
C GLN A 52 -1.23 1.74 2.33
N GLU A 53 0.03 1.36 2.47
CA GLU A 53 1.00 2.10 3.29
C GLU A 53 1.14 3.55 2.83
N THR A 54 1.32 3.77 1.53
CA THR A 54 1.47 5.11 0.96
C THR A 54 0.21 5.95 1.11
N THR A 55 -0.98 5.35 0.95
CA THR A 55 -2.26 6.04 1.18
C THR A 55 -2.44 6.40 2.65
N LEU A 56 -2.11 5.49 3.56
CA LEU A 56 -2.16 5.71 5.01
C LEU A 56 -1.25 6.87 5.42
N GLU A 57 0.00 6.91 4.94
CA GLU A 57 0.94 8.00 5.21
C GLU A 57 0.40 9.36 4.76
N VAL A 58 -0.19 9.41 3.56
CA VAL A 58 -0.78 10.63 3.02
C VAL A 58 -1.98 11.08 3.86
N VAL A 59 -2.89 10.17 4.20
CA VAL A 59 -4.05 10.45 5.06
C VAL A 59 -3.60 10.96 6.43
N MET A 60 -2.62 10.30 7.05
CA MET A 60 -2.05 10.71 8.34
C MET A 60 -1.39 12.09 8.28
N SER A 61 -0.69 12.41 7.19
CA SER A 61 -0.09 13.73 6.96
C SER A 61 -1.17 14.81 6.81
N GLN A 62 -2.26 14.53 6.09
CA GLN A 62 -3.39 15.46 5.95
C GLN A 62 -4.08 15.71 7.28
N LEU A 63 -4.35 14.65 8.05
CA LEU A 63 -4.97 14.76 9.37
C LEU A 63 -4.10 15.58 10.33
N ARG A 64 -2.79 15.34 10.36
CA ARG A 64 -1.87 16.12 11.19
C ARG A 64 -1.85 17.60 10.81
N ARG A 65 -1.98 17.92 9.51
CA ARG A 65 -2.04 19.31 9.04
C ARG A 65 -3.35 20.00 9.36
N ARG A 66 -4.48 19.28 9.29
CA ARG A 66 -5.83 19.86 9.49
C ARG A 66 -6.25 19.91 10.96
N LEU A 67 -6.02 18.82 11.69
CA LEU A 67 -6.50 18.62 13.05
C LEU A 67 -5.40 18.72 14.11
N GLY A 68 -4.13 18.81 13.70
CA GLY A 68 -2.99 18.84 14.61
C GLY A 68 -2.66 17.46 15.16
N ASN A 69 -2.34 17.38 16.45
CA ASN A 69 -1.91 16.13 17.07
C ASN A 69 -3.10 15.20 17.33
N LEU A 70 -3.15 14.06 16.64
CA LEU A 70 -4.12 13.00 16.87
C LEU A 70 -3.73 12.13 18.07
N SER A 71 -4.71 11.68 18.85
CA SER A 71 -4.51 10.68 19.90
C SER A 71 -4.04 9.34 19.31
N GLN A 72 -3.25 8.57 20.09
CA GLN A 72 -2.74 7.26 19.65
C GLN A 72 -3.87 6.30 19.24
N GLN A 73 -4.98 6.33 19.98
CA GLN A 73 -6.15 5.51 19.68
C GLN A 73 -6.74 5.80 18.29
N LEU A 74 -6.77 7.07 17.85
CA LEU A 74 -7.23 7.41 16.50
C LEU A 74 -6.23 6.91 15.45
N GLN A 75 -4.94 7.08 15.69
CA GLN A 75 -3.89 6.61 14.78
C GLN A 75 -3.97 5.08 14.57
N ASP A 76 -4.18 4.32 15.64
CA ASP A 76 -4.31 2.86 15.58
C ASP A 76 -5.57 2.41 14.84
N ARG A 77 -6.68 3.15 14.97
CA ARG A 77 -7.91 2.87 14.20
C ARG A 77 -7.72 3.15 12.72
N ILE A 78 -7.05 4.26 12.38
CA ILE A 78 -6.82 4.66 10.99
C ILE A 78 -5.86 3.69 10.30
N SER A 79 -4.84 3.17 10.99
CA SER A 79 -3.88 2.21 10.41
C SER A 79 -4.50 0.84 10.08
N GLN A 80 -5.64 0.51 10.69
CA GLN A 80 -6.39 -0.72 10.43
C GLN A 80 -7.38 -0.59 9.25
N LEU A 81 -7.56 0.61 8.71
CA LEU A 81 -8.48 0.84 7.58
C LEU A 81 -7.96 0.17 6.30
N SER A 82 -8.89 -0.41 5.55
CA SER A 82 -8.62 -0.90 4.19
C SER A 82 -8.29 0.26 3.25
N ILE A 83 -7.63 -0.04 2.13
CA ILE A 83 -7.30 0.96 1.09
C ILE A 83 -8.53 1.78 0.68
N LYS A 84 -9.67 1.12 0.45
CA LYS A 84 -10.91 1.80 0.06
C LYS A 84 -11.41 2.77 1.13
N GLN A 85 -11.33 2.36 2.40
CA GLN A 85 -11.71 3.24 3.51
C GLN A 85 -10.74 4.41 3.65
N LEU A 86 -9.44 4.21 3.42
CA LEU A 86 -8.44 5.28 3.41
C LEU A 86 -8.66 6.26 2.25
N GLU A 87 -8.99 5.78 1.06
CA GLU A 87 -9.34 6.62 -0.10
C GLU A 87 -10.60 7.46 0.19
N ASN A 88 -11.66 6.83 0.71
CA ASN A 88 -12.89 7.53 1.10
C ASN A 88 -12.63 8.56 2.22
N LEU A 89 -11.79 8.22 3.20
CA LEU A 89 -11.40 9.15 4.26
C LEU A 89 -10.59 10.33 3.68
N ALA A 90 -9.68 10.09 2.74
CA ALA A 90 -8.91 11.14 2.08
C ALA A 90 -9.80 12.15 1.34
N GLU A 91 -10.87 11.67 0.69
CA GLU A 91 -11.86 12.51 0.02
C GLU A 91 -12.70 13.30 1.04
N ALA A 92 -13.27 12.62 2.05
CA ALA A 92 -14.07 13.26 3.09
C ALA A 92 -13.27 14.30 3.90
N LEU A 93 -11.98 14.06 4.12
CA LEU A 93 -11.09 14.99 4.80
C LEU A 93 -11.00 16.36 4.12
N LEU A 94 -11.31 16.46 2.83
CA LEU A 94 -11.34 17.75 2.13
C LEU A 94 -12.45 18.67 2.66
N ASP A 95 -13.57 18.08 3.09
CA ASP A 95 -14.77 18.77 3.59
C ASP A 95 -14.75 18.99 5.11
N PHE A 96 -13.85 18.34 5.85
CA PHE A 96 -13.77 18.46 7.30
C PHE A 96 -13.28 19.84 7.74
N SER A 97 -13.98 20.41 8.71
CA SER A 97 -13.65 21.69 9.34
C SER A 97 -13.18 21.50 10.80
N THR A 98 -13.58 20.41 11.46
CA THR A 98 -13.26 20.13 12.87
C THR A 98 -12.87 18.68 13.13
N GLU A 99 -12.27 18.40 14.29
CA GLU A 99 -12.01 17.02 14.74
C GLU A 99 -13.30 16.22 14.95
N GLY A 100 -14.41 16.89 15.28
CA GLY A 100 -15.73 16.27 15.42
C GLY A 100 -16.21 15.61 14.13
N ASP A 101 -15.94 16.23 12.97
CA ASP A 101 -16.32 15.68 11.66
C ASP A 101 -15.62 14.35 11.39
N LEU A 102 -14.32 14.26 11.75
CA LEU A 102 -13.56 13.02 11.66
C LEU A 102 -14.10 11.94 12.59
N VAL A 103 -14.40 12.29 13.85
CA VAL A 103 -14.90 11.33 14.83
C VAL A 103 -16.24 10.75 14.39
N ALA A 104 -17.15 11.59 13.92
CA ALA A 104 -18.44 11.17 13.37
C ALA A 104 -18.25 10.23 12.17
N TRP A 105 -17.41 10.62 11.20
CA TRP A 105 -17.13 9.78 10.03
C TRP A 105 -16.55 8.42 10.41
N LEU A 106 -15.58 8.38 11.34
CA LEU A 106 -14.97 7.13 11.82
C LEU A 106 -15.98 6.24 12.53
N GLN A 107 -16.97 6.79 13.23
CA GLN A 107 -18.03 6.00 13.85
C GLN A 107 -18.95 5.40 12.79
N ASP A 108 -19.43 6.20 11.85
CA ASP A 108 -20.36 5.72 10.82
C ASP A 108 -19.74 4.66 9.91
N ASN A 109 -18.46 4.80 9.56
CA ASN A 109 -17.77 3.92 8.61
C ASN A 109 -17.10 2.69 9.25
N LEU A 110 -16.90 2.67 10.57
CA LEU A 110 -16.40 1.48 11.29
C LEU A 110 -17.53 0.61 11.86
N THR A 111 -18.76 1.10 11.91
CA THR A 111 -19.92 0.31 12.36
C THR A 111 -20.56 -0.50 11.22
N GLN A 112 -20.20 -0.20 9.97
CA GLN A 112 -20.70 -0.89 8.77
C GLN A 112 -19.69 -1.90 8.17
N ALA A 113 -18.59 -2.18 8.87
CA ALA A 113 -17.55 -3.14 8.45
C ALA A 113 -17.69 -4.48 9.18
#